data_AF-A0A6J2JSQ1-F1
#
_entry.id   AF-A0A6J2JSQ1-F1
#
_cell.length_a   1.000
_cell.length_b   1.000
_cell.length_c   1.000
_cell.angle_alpha   90.00
_cell.angle_beta   90.00
_cell.angle_gamma   90.00
#
_symmetry.space_group_name_H-M   'P 1'
#
loop_
_entity.id
_entity.type
_entity.pdbx_description
1 polymer ?
#
loop_
_entity_poly.entity_id
_entity_poly.type
_entity_poly.pdbx_seq_one_letter_code
_entity_poly.pdbx_strand_id
1 'polypeptide(L)'
;MSAVVSDCFTIGSIVATRTCYNENIEGEVLAFDPQTKMLILKCQSSSGNPKRHDVNIVNLSLVSDVQIKKEVSTVPEPPQSLNLHRLNTRVRNSIENKRRLVSALSACLDPEGQRLFMAIARVIDDVSWAGQSIRVYNNKIHQVMITPPYKVDDVIGEKDSQSYNYIKKFVERHWRDRPTPAPQQ
;
A
#
# COMPACT_ATOMS: atom_id res chain seq x y z
N MET A 1 26.77 36.42 15.04
CA MET A 1 25.43 36.39 15.66
C MET A 1 24.45 35.90 14.61
N SER A 2 24.16 34.60 14.55
CA SER A 2 23.16 34.09 13.60
C SER A 2 21.78 34.36 14.16
N ALA A 3 21.01 35.22 13.51
CA ALA A 3 19.60 35.35 13.80
C ALA A 3 18.97 33.97 13.64
N VAL A 4 18.49 33.41 14.75
CA VAL A 4 17.57 32.28 14.74
C VAL A 4 16.40 32.75 13.90
N VAL A 5 16.22 32.16 12.72
CA VAL A 5 15.08 32.43 11.86
C VAL A 5 13.89 31.85 12.61
N SER A 6 13.28 32.69 13.45
CA SER A 6 12.11 32.39 14.27
C SER A 6 11.03 31.78 13.37
N ASP A 7 10.35 30.75 13.86
CA ASP A 7 9.31 30.00 13.16
C ASP A 7 8.33 30.94 12.45
N CYS A 8 8.47 31.09 11.14
CA CYS A 8 7.67 32.04 10.36
C CYS A 8 6.21 31.63 10.23
N PHE A 9 5.90 30.37 10.54
CA PHE A 9 4.57 29.78 10.43
C PHE A 9 4.27 28.89 11.62
N THR A 10 3.37 29.32 12.48
CA THR A 10 2.89 28.49 13.60
C THR A 10 1.93 27.43 13.09
N ILE A 11 2.14 26.16 13.48
CA ILE A 11 1.23 25.04 13.16
C ILE A 11 -0.20 25.40 13.60
N GLY A 12 -1.17 25.13 12.72
CA GLY A 12 -2.59 25.48 12.92
C GLY A 12 -2.98 26.87 12.42
N SER A 13 -2.03 27.73 12.10
CA SER A 13 -2.31 29.05 11.48
C SER A 13 -2.90 28.88 10.09
N ILE A 14 -3.70 29.85 9.64
CA ILE A 14 -4.20 29.90 8.27
C ILE A 14 -3.28 30.80 7.45
N VAL A 15 -2.72 30.23 6.38
CA VAL A 15 -1.84 30.94 5.45
C VAL A 15 -2.44 30.89 4.07
N ALA A 16 -2.42 32.03 3.38
CA ALA A 16 -2.73 32.15 1.97
C ALA A 16 -1.44 32.40 1.19
N THR A 17 -1.25 31.69 0.09
CA THR A 17 -0.10 31.83 -0.81
C THR A 17 -0.58 32.01 -2.24
N ARG A 18 0.21 32.72 -3.05
CA ARG A 18 0.00 32.85 -4.49
C ARG A 18 1.15 32.18 -5.24
N THR A 19 0.88 31.12 -5.99
CA THR A 19 1.91 30.40 -6.75
C THR A 19 2.47 31.24 -7.90
N CYS A 20 3.58 30.80 -8.49
CA CYS A 20 4.11 31.37 -9.73
C CYS A 20 3.17 31.20 -10.94
N TYR A 21 2.15 30.36 -10.84
CA TYR A 21 1.07 30.21 -11.83
C TYR A 21 -0.14 31.09 -11.53
N ASN A 22 -0.02 32.02 -10.57
CA ASN A 22 -1.08 32.95 -10.18
C ASN A 22 -2.28 32.28 -9.47
N GLU A 23 -2.11 31.03 -9.00
CA GLU A 23 -3.12 30.29 -8.26
C GLU A 23 -3.03 30.61 -6.77
N ASN A 24 -4.19 30.74 -6.11
CA ASN A 24 -4.26 30.99 -4.68
C ASN A 24 -4.46 29.68 -3.92
N ILE A 25 -3.60 29.42 -2.94
CA ILE A 25 -3.72 28.28 -2.04
C ILE A 25 -3.86 28.82 -0.63
N GLU A 26 -4.99 28.54 0.01
CA GLU A 26 -5.25 28.88 1.41
C GLU A 26 -5.48 27.60 2.23
N GLY A 27 -4.82 27.50 3.37
CA GLY A 27 -4.95 26.33 4.23
C GLY A 27 -4.34 26.49 5.60
N GLU A 28 -4.60 25.49 6.44
CA GLU A 28 -4.07 25.34 7.79
C GLU A 28 -2.63 24.79 7.72
N VAL A 29 -1.68 25.45 8.40
CA VAL A 29 -0.28 25.01 8.45
C VAL A 29 -0.16 23.70 9.21
N LEU A 30 0.28 22.64 8.55
CA LEU A 30 0.60 21.35 9.18
C LEU A 30 2.07 21.26 9.60
N ALA A 31 2.96 21.80 8.76
CA ALA A 31 4.39 21.80 8.99
C ALA A 31 5.06 22.84 8.10
N PHE A 32 6.24 23.28 8.53
CA PHE A 32 7.13 24.12 7.75
C PHE A 32 8.55 23.59 7.91
N ASP A 33 9.23 23.37 6.79
CA ASP A 33 10.67 23.13 6.80
C ASP A 33 11.42 24.41 6.38
N PRO A 34 12.09 25.10 7.31
CA PRO A 34 12.84 26.30 7.00
C PRO A 34 13.97 26.08 6.00
N GLN A 35 14.59 24.88 5.98
CA GLN A 35 15.76 24.62 5.13
C GLN A 35 15.39 24.58 3.65
N THR A 36 14.38 23.78 3.30
CA THR A 36 13.90 23.68 1.91
C THR A 36 12.83 24.72 1.57
N LYS A 37 12.41 25.53 2.55
CA LYS A 37 11.32 26.50 2.45
C LYS A 37 10.02 25.85 1.99
N MET A 38 9.75 24.64 2.49
CA MET A 38 8.54 23.88 2.15
C MET A 38 7.48 24.13 3.21
N LEU A 39 6.36 24.70 2.80
CA LEU A 39 5.17 24.91 3.63
C LEU A 39 4.12 23.85 3.31
N ILE A 40 3.67 23.10 4.32
CA ILE A 40 2.67 22.06 4.15
C ILE A 40 1.33 22.59 4.68
N LEU A 41 0.35 22.68 3.80
CA LEU A 41 -0.99 23.21 4.07
C LEU A 41 -2.05 22.14 3.95
N LYS A 42 -2.95 22.09 4.93
CA LYS A 42 -4.21 21.34 4.88
C LYS A 42 -5.31 22.24 4.34
N CYS A 43 -5.84 21.89 3.19
CA CYS A 43 -6.88 22.62 2.48
C CYS A 43 -8.21 21.87 2.54
N GLN A 44 -9.29 22.55 2.16
CA GLN A 44 -10.58 21.90 1.96
C GLN A 44 -10.47 20.83 0.87
N SER A 45 -11.24 19.74 1.02
CA SER A 45 -11.23 18.63 0.07
C SER A 45 -11.81 19.04 -1.28
N SER A 46 -11.03 18.87 -2.35
CA SER A 46 -11.50 18.98 -3.74
C SER A 46 -12.55 17.93 -4.10
N SER A 47 -12.64 16.83 -3.33
CA SER A 47 -13.61 15.76 -3.57
C SER A 47 -15.01 16.04 -2.99
N GLY A 48 -15.20 17.18 -2.30
CA GLY A 48 -16.46 17.51 -1.59
C GLY A 48 -16.76 16.66 -0.36
N ASN A 49 -15.89 15.70 0.00
CA ASN A 49 -16.08 14.87 1.19
C ASN A 49 -15.55 15.60 2.43
N PRO A 50 -16.40 15.94 3.42
CA PRO A 50 -16.00 16.74 4.58
C PRO A 50 -15.08 15.97 5.56
N LYS A 51 -14.95 14.65 5.42
CA LYS A 51 -14.04 13.81 6.24
C LYS A 51 -12.64 13.70 5.63
N ARG A 52 -12.39 14.33 4.48
CA ARG A 52 -11.10 14.34 3.80
C ARG A 52 -10.59 15.77 3.72
N HIS A 53 -9.29 15.89 3.50
CA HIS A 53 -8.60 17.15 3.29
C HIS A 53 -7.55 16.95 2.21
N ASP A 54 -7.30 18.01 1.45
CA ASP A 54 -6.21 18.04 0.50
C ASP A 54 -4.96 18.55 1.22
N VAL A 55 -3.81 17.90 0.97
CA VAL A 55 -2.53 18.32 1.55
C VAL A 55 -1.67 18.90 0.43
N ASN A 56 -1.42 20.19 0.50
CA ASN A 56 -0.60 20.93 -0.46
C ASN A 56 0.79 21.15 0.12
N ILE A 57 1.83 20.79 -0.65
CA ILE A 57 3.24 21.04 -0.29
C ILE A 57 3.72 22.18 -1.18
N VAL A 58 3.88 23.36 -0.58
CA VAL A 58 4.17 24.61 -1.28
C VAL A 58 5.64 24.97 -1.10
N ASN A 59 6.38 25.04 -2.20
CA ASN A 59 7.73 25.59 -2.20
C ASN A 59 7.67 27.12 -2.16
N LEU A 60 8.01 27.73 -1.03
CA LEU A 60 7.95 29.18 -0.86
C LEU A 60 9.00 29.94 -1.69
N SER A 61 9.94 29.26 -2.34
CA SER A 61 10.82 29.89 -3.33
C SER A 61 10.12 30.15 -4.66
N LEU A 62 8.95 29.54 -4.89
CA LEU A 62 8.18 29.59 -6.13
C LEU A 62 6.79 30.24 -5.94
N VAL A 63 6.60 30.96 -4.84
CA VAL A 63 5.39 31.76 -4.59
C VAL A 63 5.70 33.23 -4.76
N SER A 64 4.73 33.97 -5.29
CA SER A 64 4.80 35.41 -5.51
C SER A 64 4.33 36.22 -4.31
N ASP A 65 3.47 35.64 -3.46
CA ASP A 65 2.94 36.28 -2.26
C ASP A 65 2.62 35.24 -1.18
N VAL A 66 2.78 35.64 0.09
CA VAL A 66 2.48 34.84 1.27
C VAL A 66 1.89 35.73 2.36
N GLN A 67 0.71 35.37 2.87
CA GLN A 67 0.00 36.13 3.89
C GLN A 67 -0.50 35.20 4.99
N ILE A 68 -0.22 35.57 6.25
CA ILE A 68 -0.81 34.91 7.41
C ILE A 68 -2.19 35.54 7.63
N LYS A 69 -3.25 34.76 7.43
CA LYS A 69 -4.65 35.21 7.57
C LYS A 69 -5.17 35.04 9.00
N LYS A 70 -4.71 34.00 9.69
CA LYS A 70 -5.03 33.75 11.09
C LYS A 70 -3.83 33.11 11.75
N GLU A 71 -3.33 33.74 12.80
CA GLU A 71 -2.25 33.19 13.61
C GLU A 71 -2.82 32.38 14.77
N VAL A 72 -2.24 31.22 15.03
CA VAL A 72 -2.53 30.41 16.21
C VAL A 72 -1.41 30.62 17.21
N SER A 73 -1.77 30.98 18.45
CA SER A 73 -0.82 31.18 19.56
C SER A 73 -0.71 29.98 20.49
N THR A 74 -1.58 28.98 20.32
CA THR A 74 -1.59 27.76 21.13
C THR A 74 -0.68 26.71 20.52
N VAL A 75 0.25 26.18 21.31
CA VAL A 75 1.10 25.05 20.89
C VAL A 75 0.22 23.80 20.73
N PRO A 76 0.14 23.18 19.53
CA PRO A 76 -0.62 21.96 19.33
C PRO A 76 -0.02 20.80 20.14
N GLU A 77 -0.87 19.85 20.53
CA GLU A 77 -0.42 18.64 21.22
C GLU A 77 0.56 17.86 20.30
N PRO A 78 1.69 17.36 20.83
CA PRO A 78 2.63 16.60 20.02
C PRO A 78 1.95 15.35 19.44
N PRO A 79 2.32 14.94 18.21
CA PRO A 79 1.76 13.74 17.61
C PRO A 79 2.11 12.51 18.45
N GLN A 80 1.21 11.53 18.44
CA GLN A 80 1.45 10.27 19.14
C GLN A 80 2.74 9.60 18.66
N SER A 81 3.54 9.11 19.62
CA SER A 81 4.77 8.39 19.32
C SER A 81 4.49 7.14 18.49
N LEU A 82 5.33 6.87 17.49
CA LEU A 82 5.24 5.64 16.70
C LEU A 82 5.58 4.41 17.54
N ASN A 83 4.83 3.33 17.36
CA ASN A 83 5.18 2.03 17.93
C ASN A 83 6.26 1.35 17.07
N LEU A 84 7.53 1.63 17.38
CA LEU A 84 8.69 1.11 16.66
C LEU A 84 8.76 -0.42 16.68
N HIS A 85 8.31 -1.07 17.77
CA HIS A 85 8.26 -2.52 17.86
C HIS A 85 7.33 -3.11 16.79
N ARG A 86 6.11 -2.59 16.67
CA ARG A 86 5.14 -3.01 15.63
C ARG A 86 5.64 -2.73 14.22
N LEU A 87 6.36 -1.63 14.00
CA LEU A 87 6.99 -1.32 12.72
C LEU A 87 8.07 -2.35 12.37
N ASN A 88 8.97 -2.65 13.31
CA ASN A 88 10.02 -3.63 13.10
C ASN A 88 9.47 -5.05 12.85
N THR A 89 8.42 -5.46 13.57
CA THR A 89 7.75 -6.74 13.32
C THR A 89 7.16 -6.79 11.90
N ARG A 90 6.51 -5.71 11.43
CA ARG A 90 6.01 -5.65 10.05
C ARG A 90 7.13 -5.79 9.02
N VAL A 91 8.27 -5.13 9.25
CA VAL A 91 9.45 -5.25 8.37
C VAL A 91 9.96 -6.69 8.33
N ARG A 92 10.17 -7.32 9.50
CA ARG A 92 10.63 -8.72 9.58
C ARG A 92 9.69 -9.67 8.85
N ASN A 93 8.38 -9.57 9.11
CA ASN A 93 7.37 -10.41 8.47
C ASN A 93 7.37 -10.23 6.94
N SER A 94 7.50 -8.98 6.46
CA SER A 94 7.57 -8.71 5.01
C SER A 94 8.80 -9.34 4.37
N ILE A 95 9.97 -9.26 5.04
CA ILE A 95 11.20 -9.90 4.56
C ILE A 95 11.04 -11.41 4.53
N GLU A 96 10.54 -12.02 5.60
CA GLU A 96 10.35 -13.46 5.69
C GLU A 96 9.36 -13.97 4.64
N ASN A 97 8.23 -13.28 4.45
CA ASN A 97 7.23 -13.64 3.44
C ASN A 97 7.83 -13.58 2.02
N LYS A 98 8.62 -12.54 1.71
CA LYS A 98 9.31 -12.44 0.41
C LYS A 98 10.33 -13.57 0.23
N ARG A 99 11.11 -13.91 1.26
CA ARG A 99 12.05 -15.04 1.22
C ARG A 99 11.35 -16.37 0.98
N ARG A 100 10.23 -16.62 1.67
CA ARG A 100 9.39 -17.82 1.47
C ARG A 100 8.87 -17.88 0.04
N LEU A 101 8.37 -16.76 -0.50
CA LEU A 101 7.88 -16.70 -1.88
C LEU A 101 8.97 -17.00 -2.91
N VAL A 102 10.17 -16.40 -2.77
CA VAL A 102 11.30 -16.67 -3.67
C VAL A 102 11.73 -18.14 -3.62
N SER A 103 11.78 -18.71 -2.41
CA SER A 103 12.12 -20.13 -2.22
C SER A 103 11.08 -21.03 -2.87
N ALA A 104 9.79 -20.70 -2.73
CA ALA A 104 8.70 -21.44 -3.35
C ALA A 104 8.76 -21.38 -4.89
N LEU A 105 9.03 -20.21 -5.48
CA LEU A 105 9.19 -20.10 -6.94
C LEU A 105 10.34 -20.95 -7.47
N SER A 106 11.42 -21.08 -6.70
CA SER A 106 12.57 -21.89 -7.08
C SER A 106 12.30 -23.40 -6.98
N ALA A 107 11.27 -23.81 -6.25
CA ALA A 107 10.95 -25.23 -6.00
C ALA A 107 10.21 -25.92 -7.16
N CYS A 108 9.61 -25.16 -8.08
CA CYS A 108 8.89 -25.68 -9.24
C CYS A 108 9.36 -24.96 -10.49
N LEU A 109 9.65 -25.70 -11.58
CA LEU A 109 10.09 -25.12 -12.85
C LEU A 109 8.93 -24.80 -13.81
N ASP A 110 7.72 -25.28 -13.51
CA ASP A 110 6.55 -25.07 -14.34
C ASP A 110 6.03 -23.62 -14.20
N PRO A 111 6.09 -22.79 -15.26
CA PRO A 111 5.67 -21.39 -15.18
C PRO A 111 4.18 -21.22 -14.87
N GLU A 112 3.37 -22.22 -15.20
CA GLU A 112 1.94 -22.20 -14.95
C GLU A 112 1.63 -22.44 -13.48
N GLY A 113 2.26 -23.46 -12.92
CA GLY A 113 2.21 -23.74 -11.50
C GLY A 113 2.69 -22.53 -10.69
N GLN A 114 3.80 -21.92 -11.09
CA GLN A 114 4.32 -20.71 -10.43
C GLN A 114 3.31 -19.54 -10.44
N ARG A 115 2.66 -19.27 -11.59
CA ARG A 115 1.65 -18.20 -11.71
C ARG A 115 0.45 -18.45 -10.82
N LEU A 116 -0.08 -19.67 -10.81
CA LEU A 116 -1.22 -20.02 -9.97
C LEU A 116 -0.85 -19.97 -8.49
N PHE A 117 0.33 -20.51 -8.11
CA PHE A 117 0.86 -20.43 -6.75
C PHE A 117 0.94 -18.98 -6.27
N MET A 118 1.51 -18.08 -7.08
CA MET A 118 1.60 -16.65 -6.75
C MET A 118 0.22 -16.01 -6.57
N ALA A 119 -0.76 -16.37 -7.41
CA ALA A 119 -2.10 -15.84 -7.29
C ALA A 119 -2.74 -16.27 -5.96
N ILE A 120 -2.60 -17.54 -5.59
CA ILE A 120 -3.13 -18.08 -4.33
C ILE A 120 -2.40 -17.44 -3.13
N ALA A 121 -1.07 -17.35 -3.17
CA ALA A 121 -0.24 -16.80 -2.09
C ALA A 121 -0.49 -15.31 -1.79
N ARG A 122 -1.18 -14.58 -2.68
CA ARG A 122 -1.62 -13.20 -2.43
C ARG A 122 -2.87 -13.11 -1.55
N VAL A 123 -3.64 -14.19 -1.47
CA VAL A 123 -4.94 -14.22 -0.79
C VAL A 123 -4.94 -15.19 0.39
N ILE A 124 -4.12 -16.24 0.32
CA ILE A 124 -4.01 -17.29 1.33
C ILE A 124 -2.55 -17.42 1.76
N ASP A 125 -2.29 -17.17 3.05
CA ASP A 125 -0.94 -17.28 3.64
C ASP A 125 -0.46 -18.73 3.75
N ASP A 126 -1.39 -19.68 3.95
CA ASP A 126 -1.09 -21.10 4.15
C ASP A 126 -1.07 -21.88 2.83
N VAL A 127 -0.05 -21.60 2.02
CA VAL A 127 0.19 -22.25 0.73
C VAL A 127 1.66 -22.65 0.58
N SER A 128 1.91 -23.84 0.04
CA SER A 128 3.26 -24.38 -0.15
C SER A 128 3.31 -25.33 -1.34
N TRP A 129 4.52 -25.74 -1.73
CA TRP A 129 4.71 -26.81 -2.72
C TRP A 129 4.80 -28.17 -2.03
N ALA A 130 4.16 -29.18 -2.62
CA ALA A 130 4.39 -30.59 -2.32
C ALA A 130 4.81 -31.30 -3.61
N GLY A 131 6.13 -31.43 -3.82
CA GLY A 131 6.67 -31.81 -5.12
C GLY A 131 6.28 -30.78 -6.18
N GLN A 132 5.66 -31.23 -7.27
CA GLN A 132 5.15 -30.35 -8.33
C GLN A 132 3.72 -29.85 -8.08
N SER A 133 3.09 -30.24 -6.97
CA SER A 133 1.70 -29.86 -6.69
C SER A 133 1.63 -28.70 -5.70
N ILE A 134 0.65 -27.82 -5.89
CA ILE A 134 0.39 -26.73 -4.94
C ILE A 134 -0.46 -27.30 -3.81
N ARG A 135 0.01 -27.15 -2.57
CA ARG A 135 -0.73 -27.49 -1.35
C ARG A 135 -1.29 -26.22 -0.75
N VAL A 136 -2.60 -26.17 -0.58
CA VAL A 136 -3.32 -25.08 0.10
C VAL A 136 -3.92 -25.64 1.39
N TYR A 137 -3.75 -24.90 2.49
CA TYR A 137 -4.07 -25.32 3.85
C TYR A 137 -3.26 -26.54 4.31
N ASN A 138 -2.23 -26.31 5.13
CA ASN A 138 -1.35 -27.37 5.65
C ASN A 138 -2.03 -28.24 6.71
N ASN A 139 -3.21 -27.86 7.21
CA ASN A 139 -4.03 -28.68 8.09
C ASN A 139 -4.73 -29.80 7.30
N LYS A 140 -4.48 -31.06 7.69
CA LYS A 140 -4.96 -32.28 6.99
C LYS A 140 -6.46 -32.31 6.72
N ILE A 141 -7.29 -31.69 7.57
CA ILE A 141 -8.76 -31.72 7.43
C ILE A 141 -9.24 -30.82 6.27
N HIS A 142 -8.51 -29.75 5.97
CA HIS A 142 -8.92 -28.76 4.96
C HIS A 142 -7.97 -28.67 3.78
N GLN A 143 -7.04 -29.62 3.69
CA GLN A 143 -5.97 -29.62 2.71
C GLN A 143 -6.56 -29.81 1.30
N VAL A 144 -6.16 -28.91 0.40
CA VAL A 144 -6.46 -29.00 -1.03
C VAL A 144 -5.14 -29.05 -1.79
N MET A 145 -5.03 -29.99 -2.72
CA MET A 145 -3.91 -30.13 -3.64
C MET A 145 -4.32 -29.72 -5.04
N ILE A 146 -3.44 -29.04 -5.76
CA ILE A 146 -3.62 -28.73 -7.18
C ILE A 146 -2.43 -29.34 -7.92
N THR A 147 -2.68 -30.38 -8.70
CA THR A 147 -1.63 -31.10 -9.44
C THR A 147 -1.44 -30.49 -10.83
N PRO A 148 -0.27 -30.67 -11.48
CA PRO A 148 -0.15 -30.38 -12.92
C PRO A 148 -1.23 -31.12 -13.73
N PRO A 149 -1.77 -30.56 -14.82
CA PRO A 149 -1.47 -29.24 -15.45
C PRO A 149 -2.18 -28.02 -14.81
N TYR A 150 -2.57 -28.11 -13.54
CA TYR A 150 -3.10 -27.01 -12.71
C TYR A 150 -4.45 -26.45 -13.18
N LYS A 151 -5.29 -27.29 -13.78
CA LYS A 151 -6.65 -26.96 -14.21
C LYS A 151 -7.66 -27.18 -13.09
N VAL A 152 -8.89 -26.77 -13.36
CA VAL A 152 -10.03 -26.91 -12.44
C VAL A 152 -10.29 -28.37 -12.07
N ASP A 153 -10.03 -29.29 -12.99
CA ASP A 153 -10.21 -30.73 -12.79
C ASP A 153 -9.03 -31.38 -12.04
N ASP A 154 -7.88 -30.69 -11.95
CA ASP A 154 -6.68 -31.13 -11.25
C ASP A 154 -6.67 -30.71 -9.75
N VAL A 155 -7.79 -30.16 -9.27
CA VAL A 155 -7.98 -29.82 -7.86
C VAL A 155 -8.46 -31.06 -7.12
N ILE A 156 -7.69 -31.48 -6.11
CA ILE A 156 -7.91 -32.68 -5.30
C ILE A 156 -8.12 -32.26 -3.84
N GLY A 157 -9.22 -32.72 -3.25
CA GLY A 157 -9.56 -32.47 -1.84
C GLY A 157 -10.93 -33.03 -1.50
N GLU A 158 -11.38 -32.81 -0.27
CA GLU A 158 -12.72 -33.21 0.17
C GLU A 158 -13.79 -32.35 -0.52
N LYS A 159 -14.60 -32.96 -1.41
CA LYS A 159 -15.52 -32.25 -2.31
C LYS A 159 -16.60 -31.44 -1.58
N ASP A 160 -17.01 -31.90 -0.41
CA ASP A 160 -18.02 -31.24 0.41
C ASP A 160 -17.44 -30.13 1.29
N SER A 161 -16.10 -30.00 1.34
CA SER A 161 -15.45 -28.97 2.13
C SER A 161 -15.56 -27.58 1.49
N GLN A 162 -15.71 -26.55 2.32
CA GLN A 162 -15.70 -25.17 1.87
C GLN A 162 -14.37 -24.78 1.22
N SER A 163 -13.25 -25.31 1.75
CA SER A 163 -11.90 -25.08 1.23
C SER A 163 -11.75 -25.58 -0.20
N TYR A 164 -12.17 -26.81 -0.49
CA TYR A 164 -12.14 -27.36 -1.85
C TYR A 164 -12.96 -26.51 -2.82
N ASN A 165 -14.19 -26.16 -2.44
CA ASN A 165 -15.08 -25.37 -3.28
C ASN A 165 -14.55 -23.94 -3.53
N TYR A 166 -13.94 -23.33 -2.53
CA TYR A 166 -13.28 -22.03 -2.66
C TYR A 166 -12.09 -22.09 -3.63
N ILE A 167 -11.20 -23.06 -3.44
CA ILE A 167 -10.00 -23.21 -4.28
C ILE A 167 -10.37 -23.60 -5.71
N LYS A 168 -11.34 -24.49 -5.92
CA LYS A 168 -11.81 -24.83 -7.27
C LYS A 168 -12.32 -23.61 -8.03
N LYS A 169 -13.15 -22.77 -7.39
CA LYS A 169 -13.64 -21.49 -7.95
C LYS A 169 -12.51 -20.49 -8.17
N PHE A 170 -11.50 -20.47 -7.29
CA PHE A 170 -10.33 -19.62 -7.43
C PHE A 170 -9.53 -20.00 -8.69
N VAL A 171 -9.25 -21.29 -8.88
CA VAL A 171 -8.54 -21.82 -10.06
C VAL A 171 -9.33 -21.51 -11.34
N GLU A 172 -10.65 -21.74 -11.33
CA GLU A 172 -11.52 -21.43 -12.47
C GLU A 172 -11.42 -19.94 -12.86
N ARG A 173 -11.54 -19.03 -11.88
CA ARG A 173 -11.38 -17.59 -12.10
C ARG A 173 -9.99 -17.24 -12.63
N HIS A 174 -8.95 -17.82 -12.06
CA HIS A 174 -7.57 -17.58 -12.49
C HIS A 174 -7.34 -17.96 -13.96
N TRP A 175 -8.01 -19.00 -14.46
CA TRP A 175 -7.94 -19.39 -15.87
C TRP A 175 -8.80 -18.52 -16.79
N ARG A 176 -9.98 -18.11 -16.34
CA ARG A 176 -10.87 -17.23 -17.11
C ARG A 176 -10.29 -15.83 -17.28
N ASP A 177 -9.69 -15.28 -16.23
CA ASP A 177 -9.22 -13.88 -16.21
C ASP A 177 -7.82 -13.73 -16.84
N ARG A 178 -7.37 -14.73 -17.62
CA ARG A 178 -6.09 -14.65 -18.32
C ARG A 178 -6.16 -13.64 -19.47
N PRO A 179 -5.18 -12.73 -19.58
CA PRO A 179 -5.02 -11.99 -20.80
C PRO A 179 -4.70 -12.98 -21.93
N THR A 180 -5.54 -12.99 -22.97
CA THR A 180 -5.26 -13.72 -24.21
C THR A 180 -3.89 -13.31 -24.71
N PRO A 181 -2.95 -14.24 -24.97
CA PRO A 181 -1.69 -13.86 -25.59
C PRO A 181 -1.99 -13.18 -26.92
N ALA A 182 -1.41 -11.99 -27.13
CA ALA A 182 -1.53 -11.28 -28.39
C ALA A 182 -1.06 -12.21 -29.52
N PRO A 183 -1.75 -12.23 -30.69
CA PRO A 183 -1.30 -13.04 -31.81
C PRO A 183 0.11 -12.62 -32.18
N GLN A 184 1.02 -13.60 -32.20
CA GLN A 184 2.38 -13.41 -32.71
C GLN A 184 2.25 -13.16 -34.22
N GLN A 185 2.65 -11.97 -34.66
CA GLN A 185 2.85 -11.63 -36.08
C GLN A 185 4.18 -12.18 -36.56
#